data_AF-A0A838DCA1-F1
#
_entry.id   AF-A0A838DCA1-F1
#
_cell.length_a   1.000
_cell.length_b   1.000
_cell.length_c   1.000
_cell.angle_alpha   90.00
_cell.angle_beta   90.00
_cell.angle_gamma   90.00
#
_symmetry.space_group_name_H-M   'P 1'
#
loop_
_entity.id
_entity.type
_entity.pdbx_description
1 polymer ?
#
loop_
_entity_poly.entity_id
_entity_poly.type
_entity_poly.pdbx_seq_one_letter_code
_entity_poly.pdbx_strand_id
1 'polypeptide(L)'
;MRAETESSDSERLQKLERAVELLQQRNADLEKEVSALKKSASPAPRPPREMVSAPPASDGKSIVTKTEVKEEKQPVYAVAAASEFKLTLGGFIQAQFEAGDVSAFEGRFQPASGEIKDRFRIRRARINVSGDYKEEFDFKLEGEFTQSDVGFTVRDASGRTLGSNSNRTAFGATDLFANWHRFPELNVKVGQYKAPFGLEQLTSDTKLFTPERSLVTTALTPERQIGVMLWGKPLTNLWPEQKDLLSYSVGVFNGTGRNISTNDNNEFMYVGRLEVMAVKSKILNQEVGVKFGANALSSRDEAGTTISGAERENSDGSLTGFTLPSAAERSAYGADASVRVGPFDFVGEYISQRVGTRTVNGIAPLFTGFRADGYYLQGSYFVIPKKLQLVTKWESFNPGQLVDDDIHSITAGVNYYLKGDDLKLLANYIHTWSDFRAGNAAFEHSEFDQVLVRLQVMF
;
A
#
# COMPACT_ATOMS: atom_id res chain seq x y z
N MET A 1 12.94 -45.67 -43.29
CA MET A 1 12.86 -44.46 -42.45
C MET A 1 11.86 -43.41 -42.91
N ARG A 2 11.55 -43.22 -44.22
CA ARG A 2 10.57 -42.21 -44.66
C ARG A 2 9.09 -42.64 -44.57
N ALA A 3 8.80 -43.94 -44.62
CA ALA A 3 7.42 -44.47 -44.60
C ALA A 3 6.80 -44.60 -43.19
N GLU A 4 7.62 -44.73 -42.14
CA GLU A 4 7.13 -44.85 -40.74
C GLU A 4 6.71 -43.48 -40.16
N THR A 5 7.30 -42.38 -40.63
CA THR A 5 6.95 -41.02 -40.19
C THR A 5 5.61 -40.54 -40.75
N GLU A 6 5.25 -40.90 -42.00
CA GLU A 6 3.96 -40.50 -42.61
C GLU A 6 2.76 -41.20 -41.95
N SER A 7 2.92 -42.45 -41.51
CA SER A 7 1.89 -43.20 -40.78
C SER A 7 1.58 -42.57 -39.41
N SER A 8 2.60 -42.08 -38.70
CA SER A 8 2.47 -41.42 -37.39
C SER A 8 1.75 -40.07 -37.49
N ASP A 9 2.02 -39.31 -38.54
CA ASP A 9 1.41 -37.99 -38.74
C ASP A 9 -0.07 -38.09 -39.15
N SER A 10 -0.44 -39.10 -39.94
CA SER A 10 -1.83 -39.39 -40.29
C SER A 10 -2.68 -39.77 -39.07
N GLU A 11 -2.16 -40.60 -38.17
CA GLU A 11 -2.85 -40.96 -36.92
C GLU A 11 -3.02 -39.77 -35.98
N ARG A 12 -2.04 -38.86 -35.94
CA ARG A 12 -2.10 -37.64 -35.14
C ARG A 12 -3.15 -36.66 -35.69
N LEU A 13 -3.25 -36.53 -37.02
CA LEU A 13 -4.27 -35.73 -37.69
C LEU A 13 -5.68 -36.25 -37.39
N GLN A 14 -5.93 -37.56 -37.50
CA GLN A 14 -7.24 -38.14 -37.16
C GLN A 14 -7.63 -37.94 -35.69
N LYS A 15 -6.66 -37.99 -34.76
CA LYS A 15 -6.92 -37.70 -33.34
C LYS A 15 -7.27 -36.23 -33.11
N LEU A 16 -6.62 -35.32 -33.83
CA LEU A 16 -6.92 -33.89 -33.76
C LEU A 16 -8.29 -33.56 -34.35
N GLU A 17 -8.64 -34.14 -35.50
CA GLU A 17 -9.95 -33.97 -36.13
C GLU A 17 -11.08 -34.44 -35.20
N ARG A 18 -10.94 -35.64 -34.59
CA ARG A 18 -11.91 -36.12 -33.59
C ARG A 18 -12.00 -35.21 -32.36
N ALA A 19 -10.89 -34.66 -31.89
CA ALA A 19 -10.89 -33.74 -30.76
C ALA A 19 -11.61 -32.43 -31.09
N VAL A 20 -11.44 -31.92 -32.32
CA VAL A 20 -12.12 -30.73 -32.82
C VAL A 20 -13.61 -30.97 -32.97
N GLU A 21 -14.04 -32.11 -33.53
CA GLU A 21 -15.46 -32.47 -33.60
C GLU A 21 -16.10 -32.55 -32.21
N LEU A 22 -15.42 -33.17 -31.24
CA LEU A 22 -15.92 -33.30 -29.88
C LEU A 22 -16.03 -31.93 -29.18
N LEU A 23 -15.11 -31.00 -29.47
CA LEU A 23 -15.16 -29.63 -28.97
C LEU A 23 -16.29 -28.83 -29.61
N GLN A 24 -16.50 -28.97 -30.92
CA GLN A 24 -17.62 -28.32 -31.62
C GLN A 24 -18.96 -28.82 -31.09
N GLN A 25 -19.09 -30.12 -30.85
CA GLN A 25 -20.30 -30.71 -30.27
C GLN A 25 -20.55 -30.19 -28.85
N ARG A 26 -19.51 -30.15 -28.01
CA ARG A 26 -19.61 -29.61 -26.65
C ARG A 26 -19.98 -28.12 -26.63
N ASN A 27 -19.45 -27.33 -27.56
CA ASN A 27 -19.82 -25.92 -27.69
C ASN A 27 -21.29 -25.76 -28.13
N ALA A 28 -21.76 -26.57 -29.07
CA ALA A 28 -23.16 -26.53 -29.50
C ALA A 28 -24.13 -26.93 -28.36
N ASP A 29 -23.75 -27.88 -27.52
CA ASP A 29 -24.55 -28.28 -26.35
C ASP A 29 -24.53 -27.21 -25.27
N LEU A 30 -23.39 -26.57 -25.00
CA LEU A 30 -23.27 -25.44 -24.08
C LEU A 30 -24.09 -24.23 -24.56
N GLU A 31 -24.08 -23.92 -25.86
CA GLU A 31 -24.89 -22.84 -26.42
C GLU A 31 -26.39 -23.11 -26.24
N LYS A 32 -26.83 -24.36 -26.43
CA LYS A 32 -28.23 -24.76 -26.15
C LYS A 32 -28.56 -24.61 -24.67
N GLU A 33 -27.68 -25.03 -23.77
CA GLU A 33 -27.87 -24.92 -22.33
C GLU A 33 -27.96 -23.45 -21.89
N VAL A 34 -27.06 -22.59 -22.37
CA VAL A 34 -27.09 -21.14 -22.12
C VAL A 34 -28.36 -20.51 -22.69
N SER A 35 -28.82 -20.94 -23.87
CA SER A 35 -30.06 -20.43 -24.46
C SER A 35 -31.31 -20.84 -23.66
N ALA A 36 -31.31 -22.05 -23.09
CA ALA A 36 -32.38 -22.54 -22.24
C ALA A 36 -32.41 -21.79 -20.90
N LEU A 37 -31.24 -21.56 -20.29
CA LEU A 37 -31.11 -20.76 -19.07
C LEU A 37 -31.57 -19.32 -19.28
N LYS A 38 -31.19 -18.68 -20.39
CA LYS A 38 -31.66 -17.32 -20.75
C LYS A 38 -33.18 -17.24 -20.96
N LYS A 39 -33.81 -18.29 -21.50
CA LYS A 39 -35.28 -18.34 -21.64
C LYS A 39 -36.00 -18.57 -20.32
N SER A 40 -35.35 -19.21 -19.34
CA SER A 40 -35.91 -19.44 -17.99
C SER A 40 -35.87 -18.19 -17.10
N ALA A 41 -35.01 -17.22 -17.41
CA ALA A 41 -34.93 -15.95 -16.69
C ALA A 41 -36.00 -14.96 -17.19
N SER A 42 -37.16 -14.90 -16.53
CA SER A 42 -38.14 -13.84 -16.77
C SER A 42 -37.65 -12.48 -16.27
N PRO A 43 -38.02 -11.35 -16.92
CA PRO A 43 -37.67 -10.02 -16.43
C PRO A 43 -38.48 -9.68 -15.17
N ALA A 44 -37.80 -9.16 -14.14
CA ALA A 44 -38.44 -8.75 -12.88
C ALA A 44 -39.44 -7.60 -13.08
N PRO A 45 -40.57 -7.54 -12.34
CA PRO A 45 -41.52 -6.44 -12.42
C PRO A 45 -40.95 -5.18 -11.74
N ARG A 46 -41.26 -4.00 -12.31
CA ARG A 46 -40.98 -2.68 -11.70
C ARG A 46 -41.83 -2.49 -10.43
N PRO A 47 -41.32 -1.84 -9.37
CA PRO A 47 -42.09 -1.67 -8.13
C PRO A 47 -43.18 -0.59 -8.27
N PRO A 48 -44.37 -0.76 -7.66
CA PRO A 48 -45.36 0.31 -7.54
C PRO A 48 -44.99 1.30 -6.41
N ARG A 49 -45.41 2.56 -6.59
CA ARG A 49 -45.52 3.58 -5.52
C ARG A 49 -46.74 3.26 -4.63
N GLU A 50 -46.65 3.44 -3.31
CA GLU A 50 -47.42 4.44 -2.53
C GLU A 50 -47.43 4.23 -1.00
N MET A 51 -47.38 5.39 -0.32
CA MET A 51 -48.10 5.88 0.88
C MET A 51 -48.49 5.03 2.10
N VAL A 52 -48.24 5.69 3.23
CA VAL A 52 -48.58 5.52 4.66
C VAL A 52 -50.05 5.16 4.98
N SER A 53 -50.28 4.25 5.96
CA SER A 53 -51.15 4.46 7.15
C SER A 53 -51.26 3.21 8.06
N ALA A 54 -51.66 3.45 9.31
CA ALA A 54 -51.46 2.63 10.53
C ALA A 54 -52.71 1.76 10.92
N PRO A 55 -52.73 1.02 12.08
CA PRO A 55 -53.32 -0.33 12.25
C PRO A 55 -54.76 -0.35 12.83
N PRO A 56 -55.41 -1.54 12.98
CA PRO A 56 -55.38 -2.21 14.30
C PRO A 56 -55.56 -3.77 14.34
N ALA A 57 -55.17 -4.31 15.51
CA ALA A 57 -55.78 -5.37 16.33
C ALA A 57 -55.79 -6.88 15.93
N SER A 58 -55.64 -7.65 17.01
CA SER A 58 -55.52 -9.09 17.23
C SER A 58 -56.75 -9.93 16.89
N ASP A 59 -56.57 -11.15 16.40
CA ASP A 59 -56.64 -12.41 17.17
C ASP A 59 -56.66 -13.62 16.22
N GLY A 60 -56.18 -14.77 16.69
CA GLY A 60 -56.51 -16.07 16.08
C GLY A 60 -55.33 -16.96 15.75
N LYS A 61 -54.97 -17.82 16.70
CA LYS A 61 -54.10 -18.99 16.52
C LYS A 61 -54.60 -19.87 15.37
N SER A 62 -53.76 -20.08 14.37
CA SER A 62 -53.78 -21.31 13.58
C SER A 62 -52.34 -21.80 13.40
N ILE A 63 -52.13 -23.06 13.76
CA ILE A 63 -50.86 -23.76 13.65
C ILE A 63 -50.65 -24.02 12.16
N VAL A 64 -49.70 -23.29 11.56
CA VAL A 64 -49.20 -23.59 10.22
C VAL A 64 -47.77 -24.08 10.37
N THR A 65 -47.57 -25.33 9.97
CA THR A 65 -46.31 -26.04 9.83
C THR A 65 -45.25 -25.11 9.24
N LYS A 66 -44.22 -24.81 10.02
CA LYS A 66 -43.07 -24.01 9.58
C LYS A 66 -42.23 -24.85 8.61
N THR A 67 -42.61 -24.84 7.34
CA THR A 67 -41.70 -25.26 6.27
C THR A 67 -40.59 -24.20 6.24
N GLU A 68 -39.44 -24.51 6.82
CA GLU A 68 -38.24 -23.70 6.65
C GLU A 68 -37.88 -23.71 5.17
N VAL A 69 -38.34 -22.69 4.44
CA VAL A 69 -37.73 -22.31 3.17
C VAL A 69 -36.33 -21.83 3.55
N LYS A 70 -35.37 -22.73 3.40
CA LYS A 70 -33.95 -22.40 3.37
C LYS A 70 -33.81 -21.41 2.21
N GLU A 71 -33.76 -20.11 2.51
CA GLU A 71 -33.32 -19.11 1.54
C GLU A 71 -31.94 -19.54 1.08
N GLU A 72 -31.86 -20.20 -0.07
CA GLU A 72 -30.62 -20.29 -0.81
C GLU A 72 -30.22 -18.85 -1.07
N LYS A 73 -29.26 -18.35 -0.27
CA LYS A 73 -28.54 -17.12 -0.58
C LYS A 73 -28.01 -17.31 -1.99
N GLN A 74 -28.69 -16.72 -2.97
CA GLN A 74 -28.23 -16.79 -4.33
C GLN A 74 -26.79 -16.27 -4.34
N PRO A 75 -25.81 -17.06 -4.79
CA PRO A 75 -24.46 -16.56 -4.92
C PRO A 75 -24.51 -15.30 -5.77
N VAL A 76 -24.00 -14.20 -5.22
CA VAL A 76 -23.90 -12.93 -5.93
C VAL A 76 -22.82 -13.12 -6.99
N TYR A 77 -23.22 -13.50 -8.20
CA TYR A 77 -22.30 -13.55 -9.33
C TYR A 77 -22.11 -12.14 -9.88
N ALA A 78 -20.86 -11.66 -9.90
CA ALA A 78 -20.49 -10.51 -10.72
C ALA A 78 -20.49 -10.95 -12.19
N VAL A 79 -21.47 -10.49 -12.97
CA VAL A 79 -21.52 -10.76 -14.41
C VAL A 79 -20.79 -9.63 -15.13
N ALA A 80 -19.76 -9.99 -15.91
CA ALA A 80 -19.04 -9.05 -16.75
C ALA A 80 -19.98 -8.40 -17.77
N ALA A 81 -20.02 -7.06 -17.81
CA ALA A 81 -20.77 -6.33 -18.83
C ALA A 81 -20.05 -6.27 -20.19
N ALA A 82 -18.76 -6.60 -20.23
CA ALA A 82 -17.93 -6.62 -21.44
C ALA A 82 -17.35 -8.02 -21.70
N SER A 83 -17.06 -8.31 -22.97
CA SER A 83 -16.55 -9.62 -23.43
C SER A 83 -15.14 -9.94 -22.91
N GLU A 84 -14.35 -8.93 -22.56
CA GLU A 84 -12.99 -9.04 -22.05
C GLU A 84 -12.87 -8.27 -20.73
N PHE A 85 -13.34 -8.89 -19.66
CA PHE A 85 -13.32 -8.28 -18.33
C PHE A 85 -12.91 -9.32 -17.29
N LYS A 86 -11.79 -9.08 -16.63
CA LYS A 86 -11.38 -9.83 -15.45
C LYS A 86 -11.60 -8.96 -14.23
N LEU A 87 -12.35 -9.47 -13.26
CA LEU A 87 -12.53 -8.83 -11.96
C LEU A 87 -11.97 -9.72 -10.86
N THR A 88 -11.21 -9.14 -9.95
CA THR A 88 -10.70 -9.81 -8.76
C THR A 88 -11.15 -9.01 -7.55
N LEU A 89 -11.92 -9.65 -6.67
CA LEU A 89 -12.15 -9.17 -5.31
C LEU A 89 -11.03 -9.76 -4.45
N GLY A 90 -10.37 -8.92 -3.67
CA GLY A 90 -9.36 -9.38 -2.73
C GLY A 90 -9.18 -8.44 -1.56
N GLY A 91 -8.19 -8.71 -0.75
CA GLY A 91 -7.90 -7.90 0.43
C GLY A 91 -6.82 -8.51 1.30
N PHE A 92 -6.60 -7.85 2.44
CA PHE A 92 -5.78 -8.42 3.49
C PHE A 92 -6.10 -7.81 4.85
N ILE A 93 -5.81 -8.58 5.90
CA ILE A 93 -5.87 -8.16 7.29
C ILE A 93 -4.49 -8.37 7.91
N GLN A 94 -4.01 -7.37 8.63
CA GLN A 94 -2.82 -7.41 9.47
C GLN A 94 -3.25 -7.13 10.91
N ALA A 95 -3.35 -8.18 11.73
CA ALA A 95 -3.58 -8.07 13.16
C ALA A 95 -2.24 -8.04 13.89
N GLN A 96 -2.10 -7.18 14.90
CA GLN A 96 -0.82 -6.88 15.53
C GLN A 96 -0.94 -6.84 17.05
N PHE A 97 0.01 -7.47 17.73
CA PHE A 97 0.29 -7.28 19.14
C PHE A 97 1.51 -6.38 19.28
N GLU A 98 1.45 -5.43 20.19
CA GLU A 98 2.51 -4.47 20.49
C GLU A 98 2.71 -4.44 22.01
N ALA A 99 3.96 -4.52 22.47
CA ALA A 99 4.30 -4.45 23.88
C ALA A 99 5.60 -3.67 24.13
N GLY A 100 5.73 -3.10 25.32
CA GLY A 100 6.84 -2.22 25.70
C GLY A 100 6.55 -0.75 25.33
N ASP A 101 7.54 -0.05 24.80
CA ASP A 101 7.46 1.37 24.44
C ASP A 101 6.73 1.57 23.09
N VAL A 102 5.41 1.34 23.10
CA VAL A 102 4.60 1.36 21.88
C VAL A 102 4.68 2.72 21.19
N SER A 103 5.06 2.71 19.89
CA SER A 103 5.28 3.87 19.01
C SER A 103 6.59 4.64 19.21
N ALA A 104 7.44 4.27 20.18
CA ALA A 104 8.72 4.95 20.37
C ALA A 104 9.60 4.85 19.12
N PHE A 105 9.59 3.71 18.41
CA PHE A 105 10.32 3.56 17.15
C PHE A 105 9.87 4.51 16.04
N GLU A 106 8.67 5.12 16.13
CA GLU A 106 8.18 6.14 15.20
C GLU A 106 8.53 7.56 15.68
N GLY A 107 9.43 7.68 16.66
CA GLY A 107 9.77 8.93 17.33
C GLY A 107 8.67 9.47 18.23
N ARG A 108 7.65 8.66 18.60
CA ARG A 108 6.55 9.09 19.47
C ARG A 108 6.79 8.64 20.90
N PHE A 109 7.64 9.39 21.59
CA PHE A 109 8.02 9.16 22.98
C PHE A 109 6.95 9.76 23.91
N GLN A 110 6.02 8.94 24.42
CA GLN A 110 4.89 9.38 25.27
C GLN A 110 4.09 10.56 24.68
N PRO A 111 2.96 10.34 24.00
CA PRO A 111 2.19 11.47 23.51
C PRO A 111 1.73 12.31 24.72
N ALA A 112 1.62 13.62 24.56
CA ALA A 112 1.05 14.53 25.56
C ALA A 112 -0.37 14.10 26.06
N SER A 113 -1.00 13.11 25.41
CA SER A 113 -2.26 12.47 25.76
C SER A 113 -2.15 11.15 26.57
N GLY A 114 -0.95 10.71 26.96
CA GLY A 114 -0.70 9.51 27.77
C GLY A 114 -0.07 8.34 27.00
N GLU A 115 0.80 7.59 27.67
CA GLU A 115 1.53 6.44 27.12
C GLU A 115 0.58 5.37 26.55
N ILE A 116 0.87 4.92 25.31
CA ILE A 116 0.17 3.77 24.73
C ILE A 116 0.75 2.52 25.37
N LYS A 117 -0.08 1.81 26.14
CA LYS A 117 0.30 0.52 26.74
C LYS A 117 0.19 -0.63 25.73
N ASP A 118 0.69 -1.78 26.14
CA ASP A 118 0.56 -3.04 25.41
C ASP A 118 -0.85 -3.24 24.85
N ARG A 119 -0.94 -3.62 23.57
CA ARG A 119 -2.22 -3.66 22.85
C ARG A 119 -2.27 -4.72 21.77
N PHE A 120 -3.49 -5.13 21.47
CA PHE A 120 -3.84 -5.75 20.19
C PHE A 120 -4.53 -4.71 19.32
N ARG A 121 -4.12 -4.60 18.06
CA ARG A 121 -4.76 -3.71 17.08
C ARG A 121 -4.90 -4.35 15.71
N ILE A 122 -5.83 -3.81 14.92
CA ILE A 122 -5.87 -4.08 13.49
C ILE A 122 -5.02 -3.01 12.80
N ARG A 123 -3.79 -3.38 12.47
CA ARG A 123 -2.83 -2.45 11.89
C ARG A 123 -3.24 -2.01 10.48
N ARG A 124 -3.79 -2.94 9.70
CA ARG A 124 -4.38 -2.70 8.37
C ARG A 124 -5.50 -3.70 8.13
N ALA A 125 -6.62 -3.22 7.61
CA ALA A 125 -7.66 -4.05 7.03
C ALA A 125 -8.10 -3.41 5.72
N ARG A 126 -7.77 -4.06 4.60
CA ARG A 126 -8.05 -3.55 3.26
C ARG A 126 -8.90 -4.51 2.46
N ILE A 127 -9.79 -3.94 1.68
CA ILE A 127 -10.56 -4.62 0.66
C ILE A 127 -10.30 -3.91 -0.66
N ASN A 128 -10.15 -4.69 -1.73
CA ASN A 128 -9.96 -4.15 -3.06
C ASN A 128 -10.74 -4.91 -4.12
N VAL A 129 -11.10 -4.18 -5.16
CA VAL A 129 -11.54 -4.70 -6.43
C VAL A 129 -10.55 -4.22 -7.47
N SER A 130 -9.95 -5.14 -8.22
CA SER A 130 -9.09 -4.82 -9.36
C SER A 130 -9.58 -5.54 -10.60
N GLY A 131 -9.32 -4.96 -11.77
CA GLY A 131 -9.66 -5.64 -13.01
C GLY A 131 -8.89 -5.16 -14.21
N ASP A 132 -8.93 -6.00 -15.24
CA ASP A 132 -8.34 -5.78 -16.55
C ASP A 132 -9.48 -5.63 -17.57
N TYR A 133 -9.40 -4.60 -18.41
CA TYR A 133 -10.36 -4.26 -19.45
C TYR A 133 -9.63 -4.02 -20.77
N LYS A 134 -10.10 -4.66 -21.85
CA LYS A 134 -9.54 -4.53 -23.21
C LYS A 134 -8.02 -4.77 -23.30
N GLU A 135 -7.48 -5.64 -22.46
CA GLU A 135 -6.04 -6.01 -22.36
C GLU A 135 -5.03 -4.88 -22.09
N GLU A 136 -5.47 -3.62 -22.10
CA GLU A 136 -4.60 -2.44 -22.03
C GLU A 136 -4.98 -1.48 -20.91
N PHE A 137 -6.12 -1.70 -20.24
CA PHE A 137 -6.56 -0.89 -19.12
C PHE A 137 -6.71 -1.75 -17.87
N ASP A 138 -5.91 -1.47 -16.86
CA ASP A 138 -6.13 -2.01 -15.52
C ASP A 138 -6.63 -0.91 -14.58
N PHE A 139 -7.42 -1.32 -13.60
CA PHE A 139 -7.89 -0.43 -12.55
C PHE A 139 -7.81 -1.11 -11.19
N LYS A 140 -7.73 -0.28 -10.15
CA LYS A 140 -7.81 -0.74 -8.76
C LYS A 140 -8.63 0.23 -7.94
N LEU A 141 -9.55 -0.34 -7.17
CA LEU A 141 -10.33 0.33 -6.14
C LEU A 141 -10.02 -0.36 -4.81
N GLU A 142 -9.17 0.23 -3.99
CA GLU A 142 -8.82 -0.27 -2.66
C GLU A 142 -9.15 0.76 -1.59
N GLY A 143 -9.78 0.29 -0.53
CA GLY A 143 -9.98 1.09 0.67
C GLY A 143 -9.55 0.36 1.93
N GLU A 144 -9.27 1.16 2.94
CA GLU A 144 -8.73 0.74 4.23
C GLU A 144 -9.68 1.16 5.35
N PHE A 145 -10.00 0.23 6.23
CA PHE A 145 -10.62 0.51 7.51
C PHE A 145 -9.53 1.00 8.46
N THR A 146 -9.51 2.32 8.66
CA THR A 146 -8.52 3.00 9.51
C THR A 146 -9.00 3.06 10.94
N GLN A 147 -8.10 2.74 11.86
CA GLN A 147 -8.23 2.99 13.29
C GLN A 147 -7.22 4.08 13.65
N SER A 148 -7.69 5.16 14.28
CA SER A 148 -6.79 6.22 14.74
C SER A 148 -6.14 5.79 16.06
N ASP A 149 -4.81 5.90 16.13
CA ASP A 149 -4.07 5.78 17.39
C ASP A 149 -4.25 7.02 18.29
N VAL A 150 -4.78 8.12 17.72
CA VAL A 150 -4.99 9.39 18.41
C VAL A 150 -6.49 9.68 18.55
N GLY A 151 -6.96 9.72 19.79
CA GLY A 151 -8.30 10.17 20.15
C GLY A 151 -8.37 11.70 20.27
N PHE A 152 -8.94 12.36 19.27
CA PHE A 152 -9.27 13.78 19.25
C PHE A 152 -10.71 14.01 19.66
N THR A 153 -10.92 14.84 20.67
CA THR A 153 -12.26 15.31 21.10
C THR A 153 -12.28 16.83 21.11
N VAL A 154 -13.00 17.42 20.15
CA VAL A 154 -13.29 18.86 20.14
C VAL A 154 -14.34 19.13 21.20
N ARG A 155 -14.08 20.10 22.08
CA ARG A 155 -15.07 20.66 23.00
C ARG A 155 -15.26 22.15 22.72
N ASP A 156 -16.47 22.65 22.85
CA ASP A 156 -16.69 24.09 22.87
C ASP A 156 -16.24 24.71 24.21
N ALA A 157 -16.32 26.04 24.30
CA ALA A 157 -15.97 26.78 25.50
C ALA A 157 -16.82 26.43 26.74
N SER A 158 -17.97 25.75 26.57
CA SER A 158 -18.81 25.24 27.67
C SER A 158 -18.42 23.83 28.11
N GLY A 159 -17.41 23.22 27.47
CA GLY A 159 -16.96 21.85 27.72
C GLY A 159 -17.77 20.77 27.01
N ARG A 160 -18.78 21.15 26.21
CA ARG A 160 -19.59 20.22 25.42
C ARG A 160 -18.80 19.68 24.25
N THR A 161 -18.82 18.37 24.05
CA THR A 161 -18.15 17.73 22.91
C THR A 161 -18.84 18.11 21.59
N LEU A 162 -18.11 18.78 20.71
CA LEU A 162 -18.52 19.16 19.35
C LEU A 162 -18.20 18.07 18.32
N GLY A 163 -17.21 17.23 18.60
CA GLY A 163 -16.84 16.10 17.75
C GLY A 163 -15.79 15.25 18.43
N SER A 164 -15.85 13.93 18.25
CA SER A 164 -14.81 13.00 18.71
C SER A 164 -14.52 11.98 17.62
N ASN A 165 -13.24 11.70 17.38
CA ASN A 165 -12.81 10.63 16.47
C ASN A 165 -12.52 9.31 17.22
N SER A 166 -12.54 9.32 18.55
CA SER A 166 -12.04 8.20 19.40
C SER A 166 -12.83 6.89 19.24
N ASN A 167 -14.04 6.96 18.67
CA ASN A 167 -14.92 5.81 18.44
C ASN A 167 -15.22 5.55 16.95
N ARG A 168 -14.55 6.23 16.01
CA ARG A 168 -14.89 6.12 14.58
C ARG A 168 -13.83 5.31 13.83
N THR A 169 -14.22 4.14 13.33
CA THR A 169 -13.50 3.53 12.20
C THR A 169 -13.84 4.34 10.95
N ALA A 170 -12.83 4.95 10.34
CA ALA A 170 -13.00 5.66 9.07
C ALA A 170 -12.60 4.74 7.91
N PHE A 171 -13.38 4.76 6.84
CA PHE A 171 -13.01 4.11 5.59
C PHE A 171 -12.37 5.16 4.67
N GLY A 172 -11.10 4.97 4.34
CA GLY A 172 -10.35 5.86 3.45
C GLY A 172 -9.89 5.08 2.23
N ALA A 173 -9.88 5.71 1.07
CA ALA A 173 -9.32 5.07 -0.10
C ALA A 173 -7.79 5.06 -0.03
N THR A 174 -7.17 3.97 -0.45
CA THR A 174 -5.72 3.89 -0.60
C THR A 174 -5.37 4.04 -2.06
N ASP A 175 -5.81 3.12 -2.90
CA ASP A 175 -5.51 3.09 -4.32
C ASP A 175 -6.81 3.17 -5.12
N LEU A 176 -7.00 4.26 -5.87
CA LEU A 176 -8.15 4.52 -6.75
C LEU A 176 -7.61 4.99 -8.10
N PHE A 177 -7.36 4.09 -9.04
CA PHE A 177 -6.74 4.48 -10.30
C PHE A 177 -7.22 3.68 -11.49
N ALA A 178 -7.02 4.28 -12.66
CA ALA A 178 -6.96 3.59 -13.95
C ALA A 178 -5.55 3.73 -14.52
N ASN A 179 -5.09 2.69 -15.20
CA ASN A 179 -3.77 2.63 -15.81
C ASN A 179 -3.92 2.10 -17.24
N TRP A 180 -3.49 2.91 -18.20
CA TRP A 180 -3.40 2.53 -19.60
C TRP A 180 -1.97 2.04 -19.88
N HIS A 181 -1.84 0.76 -20.21
CA HIS A 181 -0.56 0.07 -20.30
C HIS A 181 -0.28 -0.59 -21.66
N ARG A 182 -0.60 0.12 -22.75
CA ARG A 182 -0.45 -0.39 -24.11
C ARG A 182 1.00 -0.61 -24.53
N PHE A 183 1.91 0.29 -24.18
CA PHE A 183 3.30 0.24 -24.63
C PHE A 183 4.24 -0.02 -23.46
N PRO A 184 5.10 -1.06 -23.51
CA PRO A 184 6.07 -1.31 -22.46
C PRO A 184 6.94 -0.09 -22.11
N GLU A 185 7.26 0.73 -23.11
CA GLU A 185 8.09 1.94 -22.98
C GLU A 185 7.35 3.13 -22.37
N LEU A 186 6.02 3.20 -22.49
CA LEU A 186 5.22 4.35 -22.09
C LEU A 186 3.79 3.94 -21.72
N ASN A 187 3.48 4.08 -20.44
CA ASN A 187 2.20 3.79 -19.83
C ASN A 187 1.72 5.02 -19.06
N VAL A 188 0.42 5.17 -18.87
CA VAL A 188 -0.19 6.33 -18.20
C VAL A 188 -1.08 5.85 -17.06
N LYS A 189 -0.83 6.35 -15.84
CA LYS A 189 -1.67 6.09 -14.67
C LYS A 189 -2.30 7.37 -14.17
N VAL A 190 -3.60 7.33 -13.83
CA VAL A 190 -4.37 8.49 -13.36
C VAL A 190 -5.22 8.08 -12.15
N GLY A 191 -5.25 8.92 -11.12
CA GLY A 191 -6.01 8.69 -9.89
C GLY A 191 -5.15 8.84 -8.63
N GLN A 192 -5.52 8.11 -7.58
CA GLN A 192 -4.81 8.06 -6.30
C GLN A 192 -3.99 6.78 -6.16
N TYR A 193 -2.68 6.91 -5.95
CA TYR A 193 -1.75 5.79 -5.79
C TYR A 193 -0.44 6.29 -5.17
N LYS A 194 0.48 5.36 -4.85
CA LYS A 194 1.81 5.72 -4.34
C LYS A 194 2.58 6.54 -5.37
N ALA A 195 3.04 7.73 -4.99
CA ALA A 195 3.97 8.50 -5.83
C ALA A 195 5.28 7.72 -5.98
N PRO A 196 5.98 7.80 -7.14
CA PRO A 196 7.16 7.00 -7.44
C PRO A 196 8.40 7.48 -6.67
N PHE A 197 8.40 7.35 -5.35
CA PHE A 197 9.48 7.82 -4.47
C PHE A 197 9.64 6.87 -3.28
N GLY A 198 10.86 6.37 -3.10
CA GLY A 198 11.22 5.42 -2.04
C GLY A 198 10.94 3.94 -2.38
N LEU A 199 11.93 3.07 -2.27
CA LEU A 199 11.84 1.63 -2.53
C LEU A 199 10.95 0.92 -1.50
N GLU A 200 11.16 1.13 -0.21
CA GLU A 200 10.31 0.52 0.82
C GLU A 200 8.87 1.07 0.75
N GLN A 201 8.73 2.36 0.40
CA GLN A 201 7.41 2.95 0.20
C GLN A 201 6.69 2.28 -0.97
N LEU A 202 7.35 2.08 -2.11
CA LEU A 202 6.75 1.44 -3.28
C LEU A 202 6.50 -0.06 -3.07
N THR A 203 7.23 -0.71 -2.17
CA THR A 203 7.00 -2.10 -1.80
C THR A 203 5.63 -2.27 -1.14
N SER A 204 4.92 -3.34 -1.52
CA SER A 204 3.61 -3.67 -0.93
C SER A 204 3.72 -3.86 0.58
N ASP A 205 2.73 -3.37 1.34
CA ASP A 205 2.63 -3.57 2.79
C ASP A 205 2.67 -5.06 3.17
N THR A 206 2.18 -5.92 2.28
CA THR A 206 2.13 -7.37 2.47
C THR A 206 3.44 -8.07 2.17
N LYS A 207 4.41 -7.40 1.56
CA LYS A 207 5.71 -7.95 1.13
C LYS A 207 6.89 -7.45 1.97
N LEU A 208 6.65 -6.54 2.92
CA LEU A 208 7.67 -6.10 3.86
C LEU A 208 8.17 -7.27 4.72
N PHE A 209 9.45 -7.20 5.10
CA PHE A 209 10.12 -8.17 5.99
C PHE A 209 10.00 -7.79 7.46
N THR A 210 9.69 -6.53 7.76
CA THR A 210 9.32 -6.05 9.09
C THR A 210 7.83 -5.69 9.14
N PRO A 211 7.15 -5.74 10.30
CA PRO A 211 5.78 -5.26 10.43
C PRO A 211 5.65 -3.79 10.00
N GLU A 212 6.54 -2.92 10.46
CA GLU A 212 6.48 -1.50 10.12
C GLU A 212 7.56 -1.12 9.10
N ARG A 213 7.28 -0.06 8.33
CA ARG A 213 8.30 0.56 7.48
C ARG A 213 9.35 1.23 8.37
N SER A 214 10.50 1.50 7.79
CA SER A 214 11.54 2.31 8.40
C SER A 214 11.05 3.73 8.75
N LEU A 215 11.69 4.31 9.75
CA LEU A 215 11.60 5.71 10.18
C LEU A 215 11.69 6.65 9.00
N VAL A 216 12.80 6.55 8.24
CA VAL A 216 13.05 7.42 7.07
C VAL A 216 11.95 7.30 6.01
N THR A 217 11.41 6.10 5.78
CA THR A 217 10.38 5.91 4.77
C THR A 217 9.04 6.50 5.20
N THR A 218 8.68 6.29 6.46
CA THR A 218 7.46 6.86 7.06
C THR A 218 7.55 8.39 7.08
N ALA A 219 8.70 8.93 7.48
CA ALA A 219 8.89 10.36 7.66
C ALA A 219 9.08 11.13 6.35
N LEU A 220 9.80 10.59 5.36
CA LEU A 220 10.32 11.37 4.22
C LEU A 220 9.71 11.04 2.85
N THR A 221 8.81 10.05 2.76
CA THR A 221 8.16 9.75 1.48
C THR A 221 6.81 10.47 1.33
N PRO A 222 6.45 10.92 0.12
CA PRO A 222 5.17 11.59 -0.15
C PRO A 222 3.95 10.64 -0.08
N GLU A 223 4.17 9.37 0.24
CA GLU A 223 3.19 8.31 0.22
C GLU A 223 2.30 8.25 -1.03
N ARG A 224 0.98 8.35 -0.83
CA ARG A 224 -0.04 8.25 -1.86
C ARG A 224 -0.62 9.62 -2.18
N GLN A 225 -0.79 9.87 -3.46
CA GLN A 225 -1.10 11.18 -4.00
C GLN A 225 -2.11 11.04 -5.13
N ILE A 226 -2.90 12.10 -5.36
CA ILE A 226 -3.79 12.21 -6.51
C ILE A 226 -3.04 12.89 -7.64
N GLY A 227 -2.98 12.26 -8.82
CA GLY A 227 -2.26 12.80 -9.96
C GLY A 227 -2.18 11.89 -11.17
N VAL A 228 -1.24 12.23 -12.06
CA VAL A 228 -0.94 11.54 -13.31
C VAL A 228 0.53 11.12 -13.33
N MET A 229 0.81 9.90 -13.77
CA MET A 229 2.15 9.35 -13.87
C MET A 229 2.37 8.69 -15.23
N LEU A 230 3.51 8.99 -15.84
CA LEU A 230 4.08 8.24 -16.95
C LEU A 230 5.10 7.25 -16.41
N TRP A 231 5.10 6.03 -16.91
CA TRP A 231 6.07 5.02 -16.52
C TRP A 231 6.34 4.00 -17.62
N GLY A 232 7.50 3.35 -17.59
CA GLY A 232 7.81 2.33 -18.57
C GLY A 232 9.24 1.78 -18.50
N LYS A 233 9.51 0.87 -19.44
CA LYS A 233 10.79 0.18 -19.65
C LYS A 233 11.27 0.50 -21.06
N PRO A 234 12.05 1.57 -21.25
CA PRO A 234 12.35 2.15 -22.57
C PRO A 234 13.19 1.21 -23.45
N LEU A 235 13.85 0.21 -22.86
CA LEU A 235 14.70 -0.75 -23.56
C LEU A 235 13.95 -2.01 -24.01
N THR A 236 12.64 -2.12 -23.76
CA THR A 236 11.89 -3.37 -24.00
C THR A 236 11.98 -3.83 -25.45
N ASN A 237 11.66 -2.95 -26.40
CA ASN A 237 11.77 -3.28 -27.82
C ASN A 237 13.12 -2.90 -28.44
N LEU A 238 13.85 -1.94 -27.85
CA LEU A 238 15.17 -1.51 -28.36
C LEU A 238 16.28 -2.53 -28.06
N TRP A 239 16.23 -3.20 -26.92
CA TRP A 239 17.23 -4.19 -26.50
C TRP A 239 16.57 -5.37 -25.77
N PRO A 240 15.94 -6.31 -26.50
CA PRO A 240 15.10 -7.35 -25.91
C PRO A 240 15.79 -8.27 -24.89
N GLU A 241 17.09 -8.53 -25.09
CA GLU A 241 17.92 -9.31 -24.15
C GLU A 241 18.09 -8.62 -22.79
N GLN A 242 17.96 -7.29 -22.76
CA GLN A 242 18.10 -6.43 -21.57
C GLN A 242 16.84 -5.59 -21.32
N LYS A 243 15.67 -6.09 -21.71
CA LYS A 243 14.38 -5.38 -21.58
C LYS A 243 14.05 -4.85 -20.19
N ASP A 244 14.59 -5.48 -19.14
CA ASP A 244 14.39 -5.11 -17.73
C ASP A 244 15.51 -4.22 -17.17
N LEU A 245 16.54 -3.88 -17.95
CA LEU A 245 17.72 -3.15 -17.47
C LEU A 245 17.35 -1.79 -16.89
N LEU A 246 16.45 -1.05 -17.55
CA LEU A 246 16.07 0.30 -17.15
C LEU A 246 14.55 0.41 -17.03
N SER A 247 14.09 1.02 -15.96
CA SER A 247 12.72 1.50 -15.82
C SER A 247 12.68 2.91 -15.28
N TYR A 248 11.65 3.66 -15.66
CA TYR A 248 11.42 5.02 -15.19
C TYR A 248 9.95 5.23 -14.80
N SER A 249 9.75 6.18 -13.91
CA SER A 249 8.45 6.73 -13.56
C SER A 249 8.59 8.23 -13.33
N VAL A 250 7.70 9.04 -13.90
CA VAL A 250 7.62 10.48 -13.66
C VAL A 250 6.16 10.87 -13.48
N GLY A 251 5.85 11.72 -12.51
CA GLY A 251 4.47 12.09 -12.22
C GLY A 251 4.29 13.50 -11.70
N VAL A 252 3.07 13.99 -11.89
CA VAL A 252 2.57 15.29 -11.44
C VAL A 252 1.38 15.03 -10.53
N PHE A 253 1.42 15.59 -9.33
CA PHE A 253 0.49 15.32 -8.25
C PHE A 253 0.06 16.59 -7.55
N ASN A 254 -1.08 16.57 -6.85
CA ASN A 254 -1.52 17.71 -6.05
C ASN A 254 -0.57 18.01 -4.88
N GLY A 255 0.19 17.03 -4.36
CA GLY A 255 1.11 17.26 -3.23
C GLY A 255 0.45 17.29 -1.84
N THR A 256 -0.87 17.39 -1.79
CA THR A 256 -1.67 17.48 -0.56
C THR A 256 -1.93 16.15 0.15
N GLY A 257 -1.53 15.00 -0.44
CA GLY A 257 -1.68 13.69 0.17
C GLY A 257 -2.93 12.90 -0.28
N ARG A 258 -3.15 11.75 0.35
CA ARG A 258 -4.26 10.84 0.02
C ARG A 258 -5.59 11.36 0.55
N ASN A 259 -6.66 11.08 -0.19
CA ASN A 259 -8.06 11.41 0.12
C ASN A 259 -8.34 12.92 0.23
N ILE A 260 -7.49 13.75 -0.37
CA ILE A 260 -7.65 15.21 -0.46
C ILE A 260 -7.78 15.60 -1.92
N SER A 261 -8.99 15.98 -2.34
CA SER A 261 -9.30 16.33 -3.74
C SER A 261 -8.97 17.77 -4.11
N THR A 262 -8.68 18.61 -3.12
CA THR A 262 -8.27 20.01 -3.33
C THR A 262 -6.76 20.10 -3.47
N ASN A 263 -6.30 20.86 -4.47
CA ASN A 263 -4.93 21.36 -4.47
C ASN A 263 -4.86 22.58 -3.54
N ASP A 264 -3.78 22.73 -2.79
CA ASP A 264 -3.61 23.84 -1.85
C ASP A 264 -3.27 25.16 -2.58
N ASN A 265 -2.71 25.06 -3.80
CA ASN A 265 -2.45 26.16 -4.71
C ASN A 265 -2.54 25.75 -6.20
N ASN A 266 -2.02 26.59 -7.10
CA ASN A 266 -1.98 26.33 -8.55
C ASN A 266 -0.66 25.66 -9.02
N GLU A 267 0.19 25.26 -8.09
CA GLU A 267 1.46 24.56 -8.32
C GLU A 267 1.26 23.07 -8.02
N PHE A 268 2.02 22.21 -8.68
CA PHE A 268 1.94 20.76 -8.48
C PHE A 268 3.23 20.22 -7.87
N MET A 269 3.12 19.08 -7.22
CA MET A 269 4.27 18.27 -6.84
C MET A 269 4.73 17.40 -8.01
N TYR A 270 6.02 17.46 -8.31
CA TYR A 270 6.68 16.67 -9.35
C TYR A 270 7.53 15.59 -8.71
N VAL A 271 7.42 14.35 -9.20
CA VAL A 271 8.17 13.20 -8.66
C VAL A 271 8.73 12.38 -9.81
N GLY A 272 9.99 11.98 -9.71
CA GLY A 272 10.65 11.11 -10.68
C GLY A 272 11.43 9.98 -10.00
N ARG A 273 11.47 8.82 -10.65
CA ARG A 273 12.29 7.67 -10.27
C ARG A 273 12.89 6.99 -11.48
N LEU A 274 14.15 6.57 -11.34
CA LEU A 274 14.85 5.67 -12.24
C LEU A 274 15.27 4.42 -11.46
N GLU A 275 15.12 3.25 -12.06
CA GLU A 275 15.62 1.99 -11.51
C GLU A 275 16.41 1.24 -12.58
N VAL A 276 17.59 0.74 -12.18
CA VAL A 276 18.49 -0.05 -13.03
C VAL A 276 18.62 -1.46 -12.46
N MET A 277 18.28 -2.48 -13.24
CA MET A 277 18.58 -3.89 -12.97
C MET A 277 20.01 -4.19 -13.45
N ALA A 278 21.00 -3.87 -12.61
CA ALA A 278 22.42 -4.00 -12.95
C ALA A 278 22.84 -5.48 -13.14
N VAL A 279 22.28 -6.39 -12.35
CA VAL A 279 22.55 -7.83 -12.46
C VAL A 279 21.25 -8.60 -12.36
N LYS A 280 21.02 -9.53 -13.29
CA LYS A 280 19.97 -10.54 -13.21
C LYS A 280 20.52 -11.83 -13.82
N SER A 281 20.99 -12.73 -12.96
CA SER A 281 21.70 -13.94 -13.41
C SER A 281 21.47 -15.11 -12.46
N LYS A 282 22.01 -16.27 -12.82
CA LYS A 282 22.04 -17.47 -11.99
C LYS A 282 23.49 -17.89 -11.77
N ILE A 283 24.01 -17.67 -10.56
CA ILE A 283 25.40 -17.98 -10.17
C ILE A 283 25.37 -19.12 -9.17
N LEU A 284 26.14 -20.19 -9.40
CA LEU A 284 26.17 -21.38 -8.53
C LEU A 284 24.77 -21.96 -8.24
N ASN A 285 23.92 -21.98 -9.28
CA ASN A 285 22.51 -22.41 -9.21
C ASN A 285 21.61 -21.54 -8.30
N GLN A 286 22.11 -20.40 -7.79
CA GLN A 286 21.35 -19.42 -7.02
C GLN A 286 20.94 -18.24 -7.92
N GLU A 287 19.74 -17.73 -7.73
CA GLU A 287 19.32 -16.49 -8.38
C GLU A 287 20.08 -15.30 -7.77
N VAL A 288 20.66 -14.47 -8.63
CA VAL A 288 21.35 -13.25 -8.24
C VAL A 288 20.69 -12.06 -8.94
N GLY A 289 20.25 -11.10 -8.13
CA GLY A 289 19.64 -9.85 -8.57
C GLY A 289 20.32 -8.67 -7.88
N VAL A 290 20.72 -7.65 -8.65
CA VAL A 290 21.21 -6.38 -8.11
C VAL A 290 20.46 -5.26 -8.81
N LYS A 291 19.83 -4.40 -8.03
CA LYS A 291 19.15 -3.21 -8.51
C LYS A 291 19.62 -1.97 -7.78
N PHE A 292 19.60 -0.86 -8.51
CA PHE A 292 19.79 0.48 -7.96
C PHE A 292 18.60 1.34 -8.34
N GLY A 293 18.15 2.18 -7.42
CA GLY A 293 17.11 3.17 -7.61
C GLY A 293 17.59 4.55 -7.24
N ALA A 294 17.05 5.56 -7.93
CA ALA A 294 17.22 6.96 -7.58
C ALA A 294 15.90 7.69 -7.81
N ASN A 295 15.53 8.59 -6.91
CA ASN A 295 14.30 9.36 -6.99
C ASN A 295 14.52 10.82 -6.58
N ALA A 296 13.70 11.71 -7.14
CA ALA A 296 13.67 13.13 -6.84
C ALA A 296 12.23 13.64 -6.75
N LEU A 297 12.02 14.65 -5.91
CA LEU A 297 10.74 15.30 -5.67
C LEU A 297 10.93 16.81 -5.58
N SER A 298 9.97 17.56 -6.11
CA SER A 298 9.86 19.02 -5.95
C SER A 298 8.40 19.39 -5.70
N SER A 299 8.12 20.21 -4.69
CA SER A 299 6.78 20.72 -4.38
C SER A 299 6.84 22.17 -3.93
N ARG A 300 5.71 22.87 -4.07
CA ARG A 300 5.49 24.23 -3.59
C ARG A 300 4.13 24.21 -2.93
N ASP A 301 4.13 24.40 -1.62
CA ASP A 301 2.98 24.12 -0.76
C ASP A 301 2.59 25.41 -0.01
N GLU A 302 1.29 25.62 0.24
CA GLU A 302 0.74 26.78 0.95
C GLU A 302 0.72 26.58 2.48
N ALA A 303 0.52 27.69 3.19
CA ALA A 303 0.30 27.67 4.64
C ALA A 303 -0.93 26.82 4.99
N GLY A 304 -0.83 26.03 6.05
CA GLY A 304 -1.89 25.12 6.51
C GLY A 304 -1.88 23.74 5.86
N THR A 305 -1.07 23.51 4.82
CA THR A 305 -0.89 22.16 4.25
C THR A 305 -0.11 21.28 5.23
N THR A 306 -0.68 20.11 5.57
CA THR A 306 0.06 19.07 6.29
C THR A 306 0.82 18.24 5.28
N ILE A 307 2.12 18.45 5.20
CA ILE A 307 2.94 17.83 4.17
C ILE A 307 3.25 16.38 4.54
N SER A 308 3.18 15.50 3.55
CA SER A 308 3.80 14.17 3.64
C SER A 308 5.28 14.31 3.33
N GLY A 309 6.14 13.65 4.09
CA GLY A 309 7.58 13.71 3.89
C GLY A 309 8.33 14.62 4.87
N ALA A 310 7.71 15.13 5.94
CA ALA A 310 8.42 15.74 7.07
C ALA A 310 7.64 15.55 8.37
N GLU A 311 8.37 15.38 9.46
CA GLU A 311 7.82 15.35 10.81
C GLU A 311 8.26 16.60 11.57
N ARG A 312 7.38 17.15 12.40
CA ARG A 312 7.67 18.19 13.39
C ARG A 312 8.28 17.54 14.61
N GLU A 313 9.41 18.06 15.06
CA GLU A 313 9.93 17.73 16.37
C GLU A 313 9.35 18.66 17.44
N ASN A 314 8.82 18.08 18.51
CA ASN A 314 8.28 18.80 19.66
C ASN A 314 9.37 19.06 20.70
N SER A 315 9.04 19.88 21.70
CA SER A 315 9.99 20.25 22.77
C SER A 315 10.47 19.06 23.63
N ASP A 316 9.78 17.93 23.56
CA ASP A 316 10.14 16.67 24.23
C ASP A 316 10.92 15.69 23.33
N GLY A 317 11.26 16.10 22.10
CA GLY A 317 11.89 15.26 21.08
C GLY A 317 10.92 14.33 20.34
N SER A 318 9.61 14.39 20.64
CA SER A 318 8.63 13.56 19.95
C SER A 318 8.29 14.09 18.56
N LEU A 319 8.00 13.18 17.63
CA LEU A 319 7.64 13.49 16.26
C LEU A 319 6.12 13.53 16.05
N THR A 320 5.66 14.52 15.27
CA THR A 320 4.25 14.68 14.87
C THR A 320 4.16 15.25 13.45
N GLY A 321 3.05 15.00 12.74
CA GLY A 321 2.91 15.50 11.36
C GLY A 321 3.14 17.01 11.24
N PHE A 322 3.89 17.42 10.21
CA PHE A 322 4.27 18.81 10.01
C PHE A 322 3.23 19.58 9.18
N THR A 323 2.45 20.44 9.84
CA THR A 323 1.58 21.43 9.17
C THR A 323 2.35 22.72 8.96
N LEU A 324 2.45 23.17 7.70
CA LEU A 324 3.20 24.36 7.31
C LEU A 324 2.63 25.64 7.97
N PRO A 325 3.42 26.35 8.81
CA PRO A 325 2.97 27.62 9.39
C PRO A 325 2.87 28.76 8.38
N SER A 326 3.67 28.69 7.32
CA SER A 326 3.70 29.62 6.18
C SER A 326 4.04 28.86 4.91
N ALA A 327 3.81 29.45 3.74
CA ALA A 327 4.13 28.84 2.46
C ALA A 327 5.59 28.36 2.38
N ALA A 328 5.79 27.22 1.70
CA ALA A 328 7.07 26.53 1.64
C ALA A 328 7.35 25.94 0.26
N GLU A 329 8.62 25.61 0.02
CA GLU A 329 9.07 24.79 -1.10
C GLU A 329 9.77 23.56 -0.56
N ARG A 330 9.57 22.42 -1.21
CA ARG A 330 10.20 21.15 -0.85
C ARG A 330 11.02 20.63 -2.00
N SER A 331 12.20 20.11 -1.69
CA SER A 331 12.99 19.33 -2.63
C SER A 331 13.52 18.10 -1.91
N ALA A 332 13.32 16.91 -2.47
CA ALA A 332 13.82 15.67 -1.90
C ALA A 332 14.55 14.85 -2.96
N TYR A 333 15.53 14.06 -2.51
CA TYR A 333 16.16 13.03 -3.32
C TYR A 333 16.37 11.78 -2.48
N GLY A 334 16.41 10.63 -3.14
CA GLY A 334 16.71 9.36 -2.51
C GLY A 334 17.47 8.44 -3.44
N ALA A 335 18.22 7.53 -2.85
CA ALA A 335 18.94 6.48 -3.55
C ALA A 335 18.79 5.17 -2.77
N ASP A 336 18.57 4.09 -3.52
CA ASP A 336 18.36 2.75 -2.96
C ASP A 336 19.12 1.68 -3.72
N ALA A 337 19.44 0.61 -3.03
CA ALA A 337 20.02 -0.60 -3.60
C ALA A 337 19.30 -1.82 -3.04
N SER A 338 19.01 -2.80 -3.91
CA SER A 338 18.55 -4.12 -3.48
C SER A 338 19.40 -5.21 -4.10
N VAL A 339 19.84 -6.14 -3.26
CA VAL A 339 20.68 -7.27 -3.62
C VAL A 339 19.99 -8.54 -3.14
N ARG A 340 19.79 -9.48 -4.05
CA ARG A 340 19.31 -10.84 -3.74
C ARG A 340 20.35 -11.84 -4.21
N VAL A 341 20.73 -12.76 -3.32
CA VAL A 341 21.63 -13.88 -3.62
C VAL A 341 21.04 -15.13 -2.98
N GLY A 342 20.31 -15.93 -3.77
CA GLY A 342 19.65 -17.14 -3.28
C GLY A 342 18.71 -16.85 -2.10
N PRO A 343 18.95 -17.42 -0.90
CA PRO A 343 18.14 -17.20 0.29
C PRO A 343 18.38 -15.86 1.01
N PHE A 344 19.37 -15.07 0.58
CA PHE A 344 19.75 -13.79 1.18
C PHE A 344 19.17 -12.61 0.39
N ASP A 345 18.62 -11.63 1.12
CA ASP A 345 18.26 -10.32 0.59
C ASP A 345 18.93 -9.23 1.43
N PHE A 346 19.41 -8.18 0.77
CA PHE A 346 19.87 -6.96 1.39
C PHE A 346 19.25 -5.75 0.68
N VAL A 347 18.77 -4.78 1.45
CA VAL A 347 18.21 -3.54 0.94
C VAL A 347 18.81 -2.39 1.73
N GLY A 348 19.26 -1.35 1.05
CA GLY A 348 19.66 -0.09 1.66
C GLY A 348 19.00 1.07 0.95
N GLU A 349 18.59 2.08 1.69
CA GLU A 349 17.96 3.28 1.15
C GLU A 349 18.31 4.49 2.00
N TYR A 350 18.65 5.60 1.34
CA TYR A 350 18.88 6.91 1.94
C TYR A 350 17.94 7.91 1.29
N ILE A 351 17.35 8.80 2.09
CA ILE A 351 16.45 9.86 1.62
C ILE A 351 16.84 11.16 2.33
N SER A 352 16.87 12.27 1.60
CA SER A 352 17.00 13.61 2.16
C SER A 352 15.95 14.52 1.56
N GLN A 353 15.30 15.32 2.40
CA GLN A 353 14.37 16.36 2.02
C GLN A 353 14.76 17.69 2.65
N ARG A 354 14.80 18.74 1.82
CA ARG A 354 14.87 20.13 2.26
C ARG A 354 13.48 20.74 2.24
N VAL A 355 13.09 21.39 3.34
CA VAL A 355 11.91 22.24 3.45
C VAL A 355 12.37 23.69 3.57
N GLY A 356 12.19 24.46 2.50
CA GLY A 356 12.54 25.88 2.40
C GLY A 356 11.33 26.78 2.62
N THR A 357 11.55 27.94 3.21
CA THR A 357 10.52 28.94 3.46
C THR A 357 10.28 29.83 2.24
N ARG A 358 9.04 30.27 2.00
CA ARG A 358 8.71 31.21 0.91
C ARG A 358 8.02 32.47 1.45
N THR A 359 8.40 33.62 0.91
CA THR A 359 7.62 34.86 1.05
C THR A 359 6.57 34.90 -0.05
N VAL A 360 5.29 34.92 0.33
CA VAL A 360 4.16 34.97 -0.60
C VAL A 360 3.30 36.19 -0.26
N ASN A 361 2.96 36.99 -1.26
CA ASN A 361 2.17 38.22 -1.10
C ASN A 361 2.70 39.20 -0.02
N GLY A 362 4.03 39.27 0.14
CA GLY A 362 4.68 40.13 1.12
C GLY A 362 4.60 39.64 2.58
N ILE A 363 4.01 38.47 2.84
CA ILE A 363 3.96 37.84 4.16
C ILE A 363 5.28 37.11 4.39
N ALA A 364 6.01 37.51 5.44
CA ALA A 364 7.27 36.88 5.82
C ALA A 364 7.04 35.44 6.35
N PRO A 365 7.99 34.52 6.15
CA PRO A 365 7.91 33.17 6.70
C PRO A 365 7.80 33.13 8.23
N LEU A 366 7.11 32.12 8.74
CA LEU A 366 6.87 31.91 10.19
C LEU A 366 7.74 30.81 10.80
N PHE A 367 8.67 30.25 10.04
CA PHE A 367 9.61 29.23 10.50
C PHE A 367 10.95 29.37 9.77
N THR A 368 11.97 28.64 10.23
CA THR A 368 13.26 28.54 9.53
C THR A 368 13.30 27.26 8.72
N GLY A 369 13.76 27.34 7.48
CA GLY A 369 13.90 26.15 6.64
C GLY A 369 14.88 25.14 7.23
N PHE A 370 14.62 23.86 7.02
CA PHE A 370 15.38 22.74 7.57
C PHE A 370 15.63 21.66 6.51
N ARG A 371 16.52 20.71 6.84
CA ARG A 371 16.75 19.51 6.05
C ARG A 371 16.60 18.31 6.97
N ALA A 372 15.67 17.43 6.61
CA ALA A 372 15.53 16.13 7.24
C ALA A 372 16.16 15.08 6.33
N ASP A 373 16.85 14.10 6.90
CA ASP A 373 17.42 12.99 6.15
C ASP A 373 17.56 11.73 7.00
N GLY A 374 17.83 10.61 6.36
CA GLY A 374 17.97 9.35 7.06
C GLY A 374 18.21 8.18 6.12
N TYR A 375 18.40 7.02 6.71
CA TYR A 375 18.59 5.78 5.98
C TYR A 375 18.04 4.57 6.74
N TYR A 376 17.87 3.47 6.01
CA TYR A 376 17.83 2.14 6.61
C TYR A 376 18.68 1.16 5.81
N LEU A 377 19.22 0.16 6.51
CA LEU A 377 19.87 -1.01 5.98
C LEU A 377 19.15 -2.24 6.52
N GLN A 378 18.61 -3.09 5.65
CA GLN A 378 17.85 -4.28 6.00
C GLN A 378 18.47 -5.52 5.35
N GLY A 379 18.87 -6.48 6.17
CA GLY A 379 19.30 -7.81 5.74
C GLY A 379 18.26 -8.86 6.10
N SER A 380 18.10 -9.88 5.26
CA SER A 380 17.30 -11.06 5.59
C SER A 380 17.87 -12.34 5.01
N TYR A 381 17.58 -13.46 5.67
CA TYR A 381 18.05 -14.77 5.25
C TYR A 381 17.02 -15.86 5.55
N PHE A 382 16.66 -16.67 4.55
CA PHE A 382 15.84 -17.87 4.75
C PHE A 382 16.67 -19.01 5.36
N VAL A 383 16.60 -19.17 6.69
CA VAL A 383 17.20 -20.31 7.40
C VAL A 383 16.48 -21.63 7.11
N ILE A 384 15.18 -21.58 6.85
CA ILE A 384 14.42 -22.68 6.23
C ILE A 384 13.82 -22.14 4.94
N PRO A 385 14.21 -22.67 3.77
CA PRO A 385 13.77 -22.15 2.48
C PRO A 385 12.26 -21.91 2.42
N LYS A 386 11.87 -20.67 2.13
CA LYS A 386 10.47 -20.22 1.97
C LYS A 386 9.56 -20.41 3.19
N LYS A 387 10.11 -20.77 4.37
CA LYS A 387 9.32 -21.02 5.58
C LYS A 387 9.75 -20.18 6.76
N LEU A 388 11.05 -20.08 7.03
CA LEU A 388 11.57 -19.37 8.19
C LEU A 388 12.68 -18.41 7.72
N GLN A 389 12.45 -17.12 7.94
CA GLN A 389 13.37 -16.05 7.56
C GLN A 389 13.78 -15.26 8.81
N LEU A 390 15.07 -14.98 8.92
CA LEU A 390 15.60 -14.03 9.90
C LEU A 390 15.75 -12.67 9.21
N VAL A 391 15.48 -11.60 9.94
CA VAL A 391 15.53 -10.22 9.43
C VAL A 391 16.24 -9.35 10.45
N THR A 392 17.12 -8.46 9.98
CA THR A 392 17.72 -7.40 10.77
C THR A 392 17.60 -6.10 10.04
N LYS A 393 17.28 -5.01 10.73
CA LYS A 393 17.21 -3.66 10.15
C LYS A 393 17.90 -2.67 11.08
N TRP A 394 18.75 -1.81 10.54
CA TRP A 394 19.31 -0.66 11.25
C TRP A 394 18.92 0.60 10.49
N GLU A 395 18.41 1.58 11.21
CA GLU A 395 17.89 2.82 10.65
C GLU A 395 18.24 4.04 11.53
N SER A 396 18.35 5.18 10.86
CA SER A 396 18.63 6.50 11.44
C SER A 396 17.75 7.52 10.74
N PHE A 397 17.17 8.45 11.49
CA PHE A 397 16.40 9.55 10.97
C PHE A 397 16.73 10.83 11.74
N ASN A 398 17.15 11.85 11.01
CA ASN A 398 17.40 13.20 11.48
C ASN A 398 16.26 14.12 11.00
N PRO A 399 15.42 14.67 11.89
CA PRO A 399 14.39 15.67 11.56
C PRO A 399 14.96 17.02 11.12
N GLY A 400 16.14 17.38 11.61
CA GLY A 400 16.94 18.55 11.24
C GLY A 400 16.39 19.88 11.74
N GLN A 401 15.60 19.84 12.82
CA GLN A 401 14.94 21.00 13.42
C GLN A 401 15.60 21.43 14.73
N LEU A 402 16.15 20.50 15.50
CA LEU A 402 16.86 20.76 16.74
C LEU A 402 18.33 20.31 16.64
N VAL A 403 19.11 20.60 17.67
CA VAL A 403 20.51 20.17 17.77
C VAL A 403 20.53 18.72 18.26
N ASP A 404 21.28 17.87 17.58
CA ASP A 404 21.45 16.44 17.89
C ASP A 404 20.10 15.71 17.99
N ASP A 405 19.24 15.85 16.98
CA ASP A 405 17.86 15.35 16.95
C ASP A 405 17.66 13.99 16.28
N ASP A 406 18.75 13.25 16.06
CA ASP A 406 18.71 11.92 15.46
C ASP A 406 17.94 10.91 16.32
N ILE A 407 17.16 10.08 15.64
CA ILE A 407 16.49 8.91 16.17
C ILE A 407 17.01 7.69 15.42
N HIS A 408 17.48 6.72 16.19
CA HIS A 408 18.05 5.49 15.65
C HIS A 408 17.23 4.29 16.10
N SER A 409 17.23 3.23 15.30
CA SER A 409 16.64 1.96 15.72
C SER A 409 17.37 0.76 15.14
N ILE A 410 17.42 -0.31 15.93
CA ILE A 410 17.81 -1.64 15.46
C ILE A 410 16.67 -2.62 15.68
N THR A 411 16.31 -3.34 14.63
CA THR A 411 15.27 -4.36 14.63
C THR A 411 15.91 -5.73 14.42
N ALA A 412 15.56 -6.70 15.27
CA ALA A 412 15.81 -8.12 15.05
C ALA A 412 14.48 -8.86 14.93
N GLY A 413 14.33 -9.67 13.89
CA GLY A 413 13.06 -10.24 13.50
C GLY A 413 13.10 -11.67 12.98
N VAL A 414 11.98 -12.37 13.15
CA VAL A 414 11.72 -13.70 12.60
C VAL A 414 10.38 -13.69 11.88
N ASN A 415 10.38 -14.16 10.64
CA ASN A 415 9.18 -14.34 9.83
C ASN A 415 8.94 -15.82 9.56
N TYR A 416 7.72 -16.28 9.83
CA TYR A 416 7.26 -17.62 9.53
C TYR A 416 6.16 -17.59 8.46
N TYR A 417 6.46 -18.18 7.30
CA TYR A 417 5.60 -18.21 6.12
C TYR A 417 4.83 -19.53 6.08
N LEU A 418 3.54 -19.49 6.45
CA LEU A 418 2.68 -20.67 6.40
C LEU A 418 2.22 -20.95 4.97
N LYS A 419 1.92 -19.90 4.20
CA LYS A 419 1.50 -19.98 2.80
C LYS A 419 2.08 -18.81 1.99
N GLY A 420 3.40 -18.67 1.99
CA GLY A 420 4.04 -17.50 1.37
C GLY A 420 3.53 -16.20 1.99
N ASP A 421 3.43 -15.13 1.20
CA ASP A 421 2.92 -13.83 1.68
C ASP A 421 1.41 -13.84 2.00
N ASP A 422 0.67 -14.85 1.53
CA ASP A 422 -0.79 -14.95 1.77
C ASP A 422 -1.11 -15.21 3.24
N LEU A 423 -0.25 -15.95 3.94
CA LEU A 423 -0.40 -16.27 5.36
C LEU A 423 0.97 -16.35 6.02
N LYS A 424 1.29 -15.35 6.84
CA LYS A 424 2.56 -15.29 7.56
C LYS A 424 2.44 -14.66 8.94
N LEU A 425 3.35 -15.07 9.81
CA LEU A 425 3.58 -14.52 11.14
C LEU A 425 4.92 -13.79 11.14
N LEU A 426 4.96 -12.58 11.68
CA LEU A 426 6.19 -11.81 11.87
C LEU A 426 6.33 -11.47 13.35
N ALA A 427 7.50 -11.63 13.91
CA ALA A 427 7.82 -11.21 15.28
C ALA A 427 9.11 -10.40 15.26
N ASN A 428 9.10 -9.19 15.79
CA ASN A 428 10.23 -8.27 15.82
C ASN A 428 10.43 -7.76 17.25
N TYR A 429 11.69 -7.65 17.63
CA TYR A 429 12.14 -6.82 18.74
C TYR A 429 12.85 -5.60 18.15
N ILE A 430 12.51 -4.43 18.66
CA ILE A 430 13.02 -3.14 18.20
C ILE A 430 13.59 -2.42 19.41
N HIS A 431 14.85 -1.98 19.30
CA HIS A 431 15.47 -1.09 20.25
C HIS A 431 15.69 0.26 19.57
N THR A 432 15.21 1.33 20.19
CA THR A 432 15.23 2.69 19.66
C THR A 432 15.92 3.62 20.64
N TRP A 433 16.71 4.56 20.17
CA TRP A 433 17.26 5.63 21.00
C TRP A 433 17.20 6.99 20.31
N SER A 434 17.07 8.05 21.11
CA SER A 434 17.02 9.44 20.67
C SER A 434 18.21 10.21 21.23
N ASP A 435 19.00 10.78 20.32
CA ASP A 435 20.18 11.58 20.68
C ASP A 435 19.74 12.86 21.40
N PHE A 436 18.63 13.49 20.98
CA PHE A 436 18.07 14.67 21.63
C PHE A 436 17.72 14.38 23.08
N ARG A 437 17.02 13.27 23.36
CA ARG A 437 16.66 12.92 24.73
C ARG A 437 17.89 12.55 25.56
N ALA A 438 18.86 11.85 24.98
CA ALA A 438 20.11 11.48 25.67
C ALA A 438 20.94 12.72 26.06
N GLY A 439 20.96 13.76 25.21
CA GLY A 439 21.65 15.02 25.49
C GLY A 439 20.94 15.94 26.48
N ASN A 440 19.67 15.67 26.81
CA ASN A 440 18.84 16.53 27.64
C ASN A 440 18.49 15.87 28.98
N ALA A 441 19.20 16.25 30.04
CA ALA A 441 19.04 15.73 31.40
C ALA A 441 17.63 15.93 32.03
N ALA A 442 16.74 16.68 31.35
CA ALA A 442 15.35 16.84 31.74
C ALA A 442 14.49 15.59 31.44
N PHE A 443 14.96 14.67 30.58
CA PHE A 443 14.23 13.46 30.23
C PHE A 443 14.80 12.26 30.98
N GLU A 444 13.91 11.47 31.60
CA GLU A 444 14.30 10.29 32.39
C GLU A 444 14.73 9.10 31.53
N HIS A 445 14.32 9.07 30.26
CA HIS A 445 14.59 7.98 29.33
C HIS A 445 15.05 8.54 27.97
N SER A 446 15.95 7.83 27.30
CA SER A 446 16.38 8.14 25.92
C SER A 446 16.44 6.89 25.04
N GLU A 447 16.18 5.72 25.62
CA GLU A 447 16.20 4.41 25.01
C GLU A 447 14.85 3.74 25.25
N PHE A 448 14.43 2.91 24.30
CA PHE A 448 13.10 2.35 24.25
C PHE A 448 13.12 0.97 23.60
N ASP A 449 12.30 0.06 24.13
CA ASP A 449 12.21 -1.31 23.64
C ASP A 449 10.78 -1.68 23.28
N GLN A 450 10.58 -2.22 22.09
CA GLN A 450 9.28 -2.64 21.61
C GLN A 450 9.30 -4.04 21.02
N VAL A 451 8.29 -4.84 21.37
CA VAL A 451 7.99 -6.11 20.72
C VAL A 451 6.77 -5.95 19.83
N LEU A 452 6.89 -6.40 18.58
CA LEU A 452 5.81 -6.43 17.60
C LEU A 452 5.58 -7.86 17.11
N VAL A 453 4.35 -8.34 17.19
CA VAL A 453 3.94 -9.61 16.57
C VAL A 453 2.78 -9.36 15.63
N ARG A 454 2.90 -9.80 14.37
CA ARG A 454 1.86 -9.63 13.35
C ARG A 454 1.43 -10.96 12.76
N LEU A 455 0.12 -11.16 12.67
CA LEU A 455 -0.50 -12.12 11.78
C LEU A 455 -1.01 -11.39 10.54
N GLN A 456 -0.56 -11.84 9.36
CA GLN A 456 -1.06 -11.36 8.07
C GLN A 456 -1.85 -12.46 7.36
N VAL A 457 -3.02 -12.09 6.84
CA VAL A 457 -3.85 -12.93 5.98
C VAL A 457 -4.24 -12.12 4.73
N MET A 458 -3.95 -12.65 3.54
CA MET A 458 -4.45 -12.15 2.26
C MET A 458 -5.53 -13.08 1.73
N PHE A 459 -6.52 -12.54 1.02
CA PHE A 459 -7.64 -13.30 0.45
C PHE A 459 -8.09 -12.73 -0.88
#